data_AF-A0A1B6FAU6-F1
#
_entry.id   AF-A0A1B6FAU6-F1
#
_cell.length_a   1.000
_cell.length_b   1.000
_cell.length_c   1.000
_cell.angle_alpha   90.00
_cell.angle_beta   90.00
_cell.angle_gamma   90.00
#
_symmetry.space_group_name_H-M   'P 1'
#
loop_
_entity.id
_entity.type
_entity.pdbx_description
1 polymer ?
#
loop_
_entity_poly.entity_id
_entity_poly.type
_entity_poly.pdbx_seq_one_letter_code
_entity_poly.pdbx_strand_id
1 'polypeptide(L)'
;MPVNTWFLLRIFLVIVFLSLFILLELLIERSDFDLLVPHSQTDHFDGAPPQSGFLVDTKGCRIPDLDPMDPSIQRFIYDEPPINCVEQYGPALVESNLTSLYVNL
;
A
#
# COMPACT_ATOMS: atom_id res chain seq x y z
N MET A 1 35.08 6.60 41.88
CA MET A 1 35.64 7.01 40.57
C MET A 1 34.69 8.03 39.96
N PRO A 2 35.10 9.29 39.74
CA PRO A 2 34.18 10.31 39.23
C PRO A 2 33.81 9.99 37.78
N VAL A 3 32.54 9.71 37.53
CA VAL A 3 32.03 9.49 36.18
C VAL A 3 32.09 10.82 35.43
N ASN A 4 32.72 10.82 34.26
CA ASN A 4 32.90 12.02 33.45
C ASN A 4 31.53 12.52 32.97
N THR A 5 31.05 13.62 33.53
CA THR A 5 29.76 14.22 33.20
C THR A 5 29.66 14.62 31.72
N TRP A 6 30.79 14.96 31.09
CA TRP A 6 30.86 15.21 29.65
C TRP A 6 30.61 13.95 28.80
N PHE A 7 31.01 12.79 29.30
CA PHE A 7 30.77 11.51 28.62
C PHE A 7 29.28 11.14 28.68
N LEU A 8 28.65 11.32 29.85
CA LEU A 8 27.21 11.11 30.02
C LEU A 8 26.37 12.08 29.16
N LEU A 9 26.79 13.34 29.06
CA LEU A 9 26.11 14.33 28.21
C LEU A 9 26.11 13.92 26.73
N ARG A 10 27.25 13.42 26.22
CA ARG A 10 27.35 12.96 24.83
C ARG A 10 26.45 11.77 24.56
N ILE A 11 26.41 10.80 25.48
CA ILE A 11 25.52 9.64 25.37
C ILE A 11 24.06 10.10 25.34
N PHE A 12 23.68 11.01 26.24
CA PHE A 12 22.33 11.54 26.28
C PHE A 12 21.94 12.23 24.97
N LEU A 13 22.82 13.08 24.40
CA LEU A 13 22.55 13.73 23.12
C LEU A 13 22.38 12.74 21.96
N VAL A 14 23.19 11.67 21.93
CA VAL A 14 23.07 10.62 20.91
C VAL A 14 21.75 9.86 21.07
N ILE A 15 21.36 9.51 22.29
CA ILE A 15 20.09 8.81 22.56
C ILE A 15 18.90 9.67 22.13
N VAL A 16 18.91 10.96 22.48
CA VAL A 16 17.84 11.89 22.08
C VAL A 16 17.76 11.99 20.57
N PHE A 17 18.89 12.14 19.88
CA PHE A 17 18.91 12.22 18.42
C PHE A 17 18.40 10.95 17.75
N LEU A 18 18.83 9.77 18.22
CA LEU A 18 18.34 8.47 17.73
C LEU A 18 16.85 8.29 17.99
N SER A 19 16.34 8.68 19.17
CA SER A 19 14.91 8.60 19.45
C SER A 19 14.10 9.53 18.56
N LEU A 20 14.60 10.74 18.28
CA LEU A 20 13.92 11.69 17.41
C LEU A 20 13.88 11.18 15.97
N PHE A 21 14.98 10.58 15.52
CA PHE A 21 15.07 9.97 14.19
C PHE A 21 14.09 8.80 14.04
N ILE A 22 14.04 7.88 15.01
CA ILE A 22 13.08 6.76 15.00
C ILE A 22 11.63 7.25 15.02
N LEU A 23 11.32 8.29 15.82
CA LEU A 23 9.98 8.86 15.85
C LEU A 23 9.59 9.51 14.52
N LEU A 24 10.54 10.13 13.81
CA LEU A 24 10.30 10.73 12.51
C LEU A 24 9.96 9.67 11.46
N GLU A 25 10.72 8.58 11.40
CA GLU A 25 10.45 7.45 10.49
C GLU A 25 9.07 6.84 10.75
N LEU A 26 8.72 6.60 12.03
CA LEU A 26 7.39 6.09 12.40
C LEU A 26 6.25 7.05 12.03
N LEU A 27 6.49 8.36 12.07
CA LEU A 27 5.49 9.36 11.68
C LEU A 27 5.27 9.35 10.15
N ILE A 28 6.35 9.21 9.37
CA ILE A 28 6.29 9.13 7.91
C ILE A 28 5.52 7.87 7.49
N GLU A 29 5.84 6.71 8.06
CA GLU A 29 5.16 5.44 7.73
C GLU A 29 3.68 5.47 8.11
N ARG A 30 3.32 6.14 9.22
CA ARG A 30 1.90 6.32 9.60
C ARG A 30 1.12 7.20 8.62
N SER A 31 1.76 8.21 8.03
CA SER A 31 1.09 9.11 7.08
C SER A 31 0.68 8.41 5.79
N ASP A 32 1.40 7.38 5.37
CA ASP A 32 1.07 6.59 4.19
C ASP A 32 -0.16 5.70 4.44
N PHE A 33 -0.34 5.24 5.68
CA PHE A 33 -1.47 4.38 6.06
C PHE A 33 -2.79 5.17 6.22
N ASP A 34 -2.74 6.41 6.73
CA ASP A 34 -3.96 7.23 6.90
C ASP A 34 -4.55 7.73 5.56
N LEU A 35 -3.83 7.56 4.44
CA LEU A 35 -4.34 7.85 3.08
C LEU A 35 -5.24 6.73 2.52
N LEU A 36 -5.27 5.56 3.16
CA LEU A 36 -6.15 4.43 2.82
C LEU A 36 -7.54 4.48 3.47
N VAL A 37 -7.93 5.61 4.07
CA VAL A 37 -9.32 5.77 4.52
C VAL A 37 -10.24 5.66 3.29
N PRO A 38 -11.09 4.63 3.19
CA PRO A 38 -12.04 4.55 2.10
C PRO A 38 -13.01 5.72 2.28
N HIS A 39 -12.94 6.72 1.40
CA HIS A 39 -14.04 7.67 1.26
C HIS A 39 -15.24 6.90 0.70
N SER A 40 -16.00 6.26 1.60
CA SER A 40 -17.38 5.86 1.35
C SER A 40 -18.23 7.13 1.35
N GLN A 41 -18.07 7.92 0.30
CA GLN A 41 -18.85 9.12 0.07
C GLN A 41 -20.16 8.67 -0.57
N THR A 42 -21.16 8.34 0.27
CA THR A 42 -22.55 8.26 -0.15
C THR A 42 -23.06 9.69 -0.35
N ASP A 43 -22.57 10.37 -1.39
CA ASP A 43 -23.23 11.57 -1.89
C ASP A 43 -24.40 11.11 -2.76
N HIS A 44 -25.57 11.64 -2.42
CA HIS A 44 -26.85 11.44 -3.09
C HIS A 44 -26.68 11.42 -4.62
N PHE A 45 -26.88 10.26 -5.23
CA PHE A 45 -26.96 10.13 -6.69
C PHE A 45 -28.31 10.68 -7.16
N ASP A 46 -28.37 12.00 -7.36
CA ASP A 46 -29.49 12.67 -8.03
C ASP A 46 -29.43 12.35 -9.52
N GLY A 47 -29.85 11.14 -9.92
CA GLY A 47 -30.48 10.73 -11.19
C GLY A 47 -29.96 11.28 -12.54
N ALA A 48 -28.85 11.99 -12.59
CA ALA A 48 -28.26 12.54 -13.80
C ALA A 48 -27.33 11.47 -14.38
N PRO A 49 -27.54 11.04 -15.63
CA PRO A 49 -26.65 10.07 -16.25
C PRO A 49 -25.22 10.65 -16.25
N PRO A 50 -24.21 9.90 -15.78
CA PRO A 50 -22.84 10.37 -15.77
C PRO A 50 -22.44 10.75 -17.19
N GLN A 51 -21.96 11.98 -17.36
CA GLN A 51 -21.41 12.41 -18.63
C GLN A 51 -20.12 11.62 -18.89
N SER A 52 -20.19 10.74 -19.90
CA SER A 52 -19.06 10.13 -20.63
C SER A 52 -18.01 9.37 -19.81
N GLY A 53 -18.11 8.03 -19.79
CA GLY A 53 -16.96 7.11 -19.69
C GLY A 53 -16.30 6.91 -18.32
N PHE A 54 -16.83 7.52 -17.25
CA PHE A 54 -16.31 7.37 -15.89
C PHE A 54 -17.42 6.96 -14.92
N LEU A 55 -17.13 5.93 -14.10
CA LEU A 55 -17.97 5.47 -12.99
C LEU A 55 -17.86 6.44 -11.80
N VAL A 56 -16.68 7.02 -11.60
CA VAL A 56 -16.42 8.09 -10.63
C VAL A 56 -15.69 9.21 -11.34
N ASP A 57 -16.23 10.43 -11.34
CA ASP A 57 -15.55 11.62 -11.86
C ASP A 57 -15.63 12.76 -10.84
N THR A 58 -14.60 12.84 -10.00
CA THR A 58 -14.43 13.90 -9.01
C THR A 58 -13.06 14.58 -9.24
N LYS A 59 -12.87 15.76 -8.64
CA LYS A 59 -11.60 16.51 -8.76
C LYS A 59 -10.37 15.73 -8.24
N GLY A 60 -10.56 14.73 -7.38
CA GLY A 60 -9.48 13.94 -6.76
C GLY A 60 -9.45 12.45 -7.14
N CYS A 61 -10.52 11.93 -7.74
CA CYS A 61 -10.62 10.52 -8.10
C CYS A 61 -11.37 10.39 -9.42
N ARG A 62 -10.78 9.64 -10.35
CA ARG A 62 -11.37 9.29 -11.63
C ARG A 62 -11.28 7.79 -11.85
N ILE A 63 -12.43 7.13 -11.86
CA ILE A 63 -12.54 5.70 -12.15
C ILE A 63 -13.24 5.57 -13.49
N PRO A 64 -12.57 5.04 -14.53
CA PRO A 64 -13.20 4.81 -15.82
C PRO A 64 -14.30 3.76 -15.68
N ASP A 65 -15.39 3.92 -16.41
CA ASP A 65 -16.48 2.95 -16.47
C ASP A 65 -16.08 1.81 -17.42
N LEU A 66 -15.18 0.94 -16.94
CA LEU A 66 -14.72 -0.24 -17.65
C LEU A 66 -15.54 -1.44 -17.18
N ASP A 67 -16.35 -2.00 -18.09
CA ASP A 67 -16.97 -3.31 -17.87
C ASP A 67 -15.91 -4.40 -18.10
N PRO A 68 -15.53 -5.20 -17.06
CA PRO A 68 -14.57 -6.29 -17.19
C PRO A 68 -15.00 -7.37 -18.19
N MET A 69 -16.30 -7.43 -18.53
CA MET A 69 -16.88 -8.36 -19.49
C MET A 69 -17.08 -7.73 -20.88
N ASP A 70 -16.67 -6.48 -21.08
CA ASP A 70 -16.84 -5.80 -22.37
C ASP A 70 -16.04 -6.52 -23.47
N PRO A 71 -16.69 -6.92 -24.57
CA PRO A 71 -16.03 -7.63 -25.66
C PRO A 71 -14.91 -6.82 -26.34
N SER A 72 -14.95 -5.50 -26.28
CA SER A 72 -13.93 -4.61 -26.86
C SER A 72 -12.59 -4.66 -26.12
N ILE A 73 -12.59 -5.04 -24.84
CA ILE A 73 -11.38 -5.15 -24.01
C ILE A 73 -10.83 -6.58 -23.94
N GLN A 74 -11.61 -7.60 -24.30
CA GLN A 74 -11.18 -9.01 -24.23
C GLN A 74 -9.84 -9.26 -24.94
N ARG A 75 -9.58 -8.57 -26.06
CA ARG A 75 -8.31 -8.67 -26.80
C ARG A 75 -7.08 -8.19 -26.02
N PHE A 76 -7.28 -7.44 -24.94
CA PHE A 76 -6.21 -6.94 -24.07
C PHE A 76 -6.08 -7.77 -22.79
N ILE A 77 -6.98 -8.72 -22.54
CA ILE A 77 -6.92 -9.64 -21.42
C ILE A 77 -6.20 -10.90 -21.92
N TYR A 78 -5.06 -11.22 -21.32
CA TYR A 78 -4.28 -12.39 -21.67
C TYR A 78 -3.86 -13.12 -20.40
N ASP A 79 -3.75 -14.44 -20.51
CA ASP A 79 -3.19 -15.26 -19.45
C ASP A 79 -1.67 -15.02 -19.41
N GLU A 80 -1.19 -14.49 -18.28
CA GLU A 80 0.24 -14.40 -18.03
C GLU A 80 0.79 -15.83 -17.91
N PRO A 81 1.96 -16.15 -18.52
CA PRO A 81 2.61 -17.43 -18.30
C PRO A 81 2.79 -17.69 -16.80
N PRO A 82 2.59 -18.95 -16.35
CA PRO A 82 2.78 -19.28 -14.94
C PRO A 82 4.21 -18.94 -14.52
N ILE A 83 4.33 -18.17 -13.44
CA ILE A 83 5.63 -17.80 -12.89
C ILE A 83 6.31 -19.08 -12.39
N ASN A 84 7.44 -19.45 -13.00
CA ASN A 84 8.27 -20.55 -12.51
C ASN A 84 9.14 -20.06 -11.35
N CYS A 85 8.61 -20.16 -10.13
CA CYS A 85 9.34 -19.77 -8.92
C CYS A 85 10.58 -20.64 -8.67
N VAL A 86 10.62 -21.87 -9.20
CA VAL A 86 11.66 -22.88 -8.88
C VAL A 86 13.03 -22.53 -9.48
N GLU A 87 13.06 -22.01 -10.71
CA GLU A 87 14.33 -21.86 -11.45
C GLU A 87 15.06 -20.53 -11.19
N GLN A 88 14.39 -19.48 -10.74
CA GLN A 88 14.99 -18.14 -10.63
C GLN A 88 14.89 -17.48 -9.25
N TYR A 89 13.94 -17.85 -8.40
CA TYR A 89 13.62 -17.07 -7.19
C TYR A 89 13.56 -17.88 -5.89
N GLY A 90 13.78 -19.20 -5.95
CA GLY A 90 13.67 -20.09 -4.79
C GLY A 90 12.21 -20.45 -4.46
N PRO A 91 11.97 -21.23 -3.39
CA PRO A 91 10.61 -21.59 -2.99
C PRO A 91 9.80 -20.32 -2.70
N ALA A 92 8.54 -20.31 -3.15
CA ALA A 92 7.64 -19.19 -2.88
C ALA A 92 7.52 -18.99 -1.37
N LEU A 93 7.83 -17.78 -0.89
CA LEU A 93 7.74 -17.40 0.52
C LEU A 93 6.31 -17.58 1.06
N VAL A 94 5.31 -17.43 0.20
CA VAL A 94 3.89 -17.60 0.54
C VAL A 94 3.24 -18.56 -0.44
N GLU A 95 2.55 -19.55 0.08
CA GLU A 95 1.75 -20.52 -0.67
C GLU A 95 0.28 -20.40 -0.27
N SER A 96 -0.64 -20.64 -1.20
CA SER A 96 -2.09 -20.49 -0.97
C SER A 96 -2.86 -21.74 -1.35
N ASN A 97 -3.88 -22.06 -0.56
CA ASN A 97 -4.98 -22.94 -0.93
C ASN A 97 -6.29 -22.11 -0.97
N LEU A 98 -7.39 -22.69 -1.45
CA LEU A 98 -8.71 -22.06 -1.62
C LEU A 98 -9.22 -21.31 -0.37
N THR A 99 -8.78 -21.72 0.83
CA THR A 99 -9.24 -21.17 2.10
C THR A 99 -8.13 -20.63 3.00
N SER A 100 -6.86 -20.72 2.60
CA SER A 100 -5.75 -20.47 3.52
C SER A 100 -4.48 -20.01 2.81
N LEU A 101 -3.69 -19.23 3.53
CA LEU A 101 -2.36 -18.77 3.12
C LEU A 101 -1.33 -19.30 4.12
N TYR A 102 -0.19 -19.75 3.61
CA TYR A 102 0.90 -20.37 4.36
C TYR A 102 2.19 -19.63 4.03
N VAL A 103 3.05 -19.41 5.03
CA VAL A 103 4.39 -18.86 4.82
C VAL A 103 5.39 -20.01 4.88
N ASN A 104 6.16 -20.21 3.80
CA ASN A 104 7.24 -21.19 3.76
C ASN A 104 8.48 -20.54 4.37
N LEU A 105 8.78 -20.92 5.62
CA LEU A 105 9.97 -20.50 6.39
C LEU A 105 11.20 -21.34 6.04
#